data_AF-A0A9E4LGY9-F1
#
_entry.id   AF-A0A9E4LGY9-F1
#
_cell.length_a   1.000
_cell.length_b   1.000
_cell.length_c   1.000
_cell.angle_alpha   90.00
_cell.angle_beta   90.00
_cell.angle_gamma   90.00
#
_symmetry.space_group_name_H-M   'P 1'
#
loop_
_entity.id
_entity.type
_entity.pdbx_description
1 polymer ?
#
loop_
_entity_poly.entity_id
_entity_poly.type
_entity_poly.pdbx_seq_one_letter_code
_entity_poly.pdbx_strand_id
1 'polypeptide(L)'
;MLPSSRGTYKIGDPYEIEGVWYYPKEDPDYRQTGIASWYGKPFHGRVTANGEIYDMNGLTAAHKTLAMPTYVRVTNLENSRALTVRINDRGPFVHGRIIDLSRRAAKLLGFEEQGVARVRVEAVPSPDEVEIAEKPVTPDKDRFAVKAAPVAVVQAAHLPPPAGVVVAPSPEVPKPPAGNGAEAWIPKPTNLYVQAGAFSFLENAERLRERLADLTEASVAPARVGGQELFRVRVGPIASLDQADATLERLIDNGHIDARIIVD
;
A
#
# COMPACT_ATOMS: atom_id res chain seq x y z
N MET A 1 -2.27 -19.95 12.63
CA MET A 1 -1.59 -19.71 11.34
C MET A 1 -2.66 -19.93 10.28
N LEU A 2 -3.20 -18.87 9.68
CA LEU A 2 -4.12 -19.05 8.55
C LEU A 2 -3.30 -19.62 7.40
N PRO A 3 -3.78 -20.67 6.69
CA PRO A 3 -3.09 -21.17 5.52
C PRO A 3 -2.94 -20.02 4.53
N SER A 4 -1.71 -19.73 4.10
CA SER A 4 -1.44 -18.80 3.02
C SER A 4 -2.04 -19.39 1.74
N SER A 5 -3.29 -19.04 1.45
CA SER A 5 -3.89 -19.32 0.15
C SER A 5 -3.04 -18.60 -0.89
N ARG A 6 -2.38 -19.35 -1.78
CA ARG A 6 -1.75 -18.73 -2.95
C ARG A 6 -2.86 -18.22 -3.85
N GLY A 7 -2.91 -16.90 -4.05
CA GLY A 7 -3.85 -16.29 -4.97
C GLY A 7 -3.57 -16.70 -6.41
N THR A 8 -4.53 -16.43 -7.28
CA THR A 8 -4.36 -16.66 -8.71
C THR A 8 -3.71 -15.44 -9.37
N TYR A 9 -2.90 -15.71 -10.39
CA TYR A 9 -2.48 -14.65 -11.28
C TYR A 9 -3.69 -14.13 -12.06
N LYS A 10 -3.88 -12.81 -12.11
CA LYS A 10 -4.85 -12.15 -12.98
C LYS A 10 -4.48 -10.69 -13.26
N ILE A 11 -4.69 -10.29 -14.50
CA ILE A 11 -4.82 -8.87 -14.88
C ILE A 11 -6.22 -8.40 -14.45
N GLY A 12 -7.26 -9.15 -14.84
CA GLY A 12 -8.66 -8.86 -14.56
C GLY A 12 -9.29 -7.96 -15.63
N ASP A 13 -10.61 -8.05 -15.75
CA ASP A 13 -11.38 -7.26 -16.71
C ASP A 13 -11.45 -5.78 -16.29
N PRO A 14 -11.63 -4.84 -17.25
CA PRO A 14 -11.98 -3.46 -16.92
C PRO A 14 -13.22 -3.39 -16.03
N TYR A 15 -13.22 -2.45 -15.09
CA TYR A 15 -14.31 -2.31 -14.12
C TYR A 15 -14.56 -0.84 -13.79
N GLU A 16 -15.78 -0.55 -13.34
CA GLU A 16 -16.24 0.80 -13.01
C GLU A 16 -16.54 0.91 -11.52
N ILE A 17 -16.10 1.99 -10.89
CA ILE A 17 -16.48 2.38 -9.53
C ILE A 17 -16.92 3.84 -9.58
N GLU A 18 -18.17 4.11 -9.19
CA GLU A 18 -18.73 5.48 -9.11
C GLU A 18 -18.53 6.31 -10.41
N GLY A 19 -18.77 5.71 -11.58
CA GLY A 19 -18.61 6.41 -12.87
C GLY A 19 -17.19 6.42 -13.42
N VAL A 20 -16.18 5.99 -12.64
CA VAL A 20 -14.77 5.97 -13.05
C VAL A 20 -14.37 4.59 -13.53
N TRP A 21 -13.94 4.51 -14.79
CA TRP A 21 -13.42 3.29 -15.40
C TRP A 21 -11.95 3.05 -15.08
N TYR A 22 -11.64 1.82 -14.67
CA TYR A 22 -10.29 1.32 -14.44
C TYR A 22 -9.97 0.20 -15.42
N TYR A 23 -8.74 0.22 -15.95
CA TYR A 23 -8.25 -0.74 -16.93
C TYR A 23 -7.01 -1.44 -16.36
N PRO A 24 -7.18 -2.60 -15.70
CA PRO A 24 -6.06 -3.39 -15.24
C PRO A 24 -5.13 -3.81 -16.39
N LYS A 25 -3.82 -3.79 -16.14
CA LYS A 25 -2.79 -4.17 -17.09
C LYS A 25 -1.53 -4.65 -16.37
N GLU A 26 -0.69 -5.36 -17.11
CA GLU A 26 0.72 -5.51 -16.71
C GLU A 26 1.46 -4.19 -16.96
N ASP A 27 2.33 -3.83 -16.02
CA ASP A 27 3.14 -2.63 -16.09
C ASP A 27 4.44 -2.84 -15.29
N PRO A 28 5.42 -3.57 -15.87
CA PRO A 28 6.67 -3.91 -15.17
C PRO A 28 7.53 -2.68 -14.87
N ASP A 29 7.33 -1.58 -15.60
CA ASP A 29 8.05 -0.31 -15.43
C ASP A 29 7.24 0.70 -14.59
N TYR A 30 6.15 0.26 -13.95
CA TYR A 30 5.27 1.14 -13.21
C TYR A 30 6.03 1.95 -12.16
N ARG A 31 5.85 3.26 -12.22
CA ARG A 31 6.42 4.20 -11.26
C ARG A 31 5.47 5.37 -11.05
N GLN A 32 5.00 5.55 -9.83
CA GLN A 32 4.11 6.66 -9.48
C GLN A 32 4.44 7.23 -8.10
N THR A 33 4.28 8.54 -7.96
CA THR A 33 4.28 9.21 -6.65
C THR A 33 2.87 9.69 -6.34
N GLY A 34 2.41 9.48 -5.12
CA GLY A 34 1.05 9.84 -4.70
C GLY A 34 0.82 9.56 -3.23
N ILE A 35 -0.43 9.56 -2.81
CA ILE A 35 -0.82 9.29 -1.42
C ILE A 35 -1.10 7.79 -1.25
N ALA A 36 -0.50 7.20 -0.23
CA ALA A 36 -0.87 5.90 0.29
C ALA A 36 -1.83 6.06 1.47
N SER A 37 -2.78 5.14 1.61
CA SER A 37 -3.44 4.86 2.88
C SER A 37 -3.24 3.41 3.28
N TRP A 38 -3.93 2.96 4.34
CA TRP A 38 -3.91 1.58 4.76
C TRP A 38 -5.29 1.09 5.18
N TYR A 39 -5.54 -0.21 5.02
CA TYR A 39 -6.82 -0.85 5.37
C TYR A 39 -6.61 -1.93 6.45
N GLY A 40 -7.59 -2.06 7.35
CA GLY A 40 -7.39 -2.70 8.65
C GLY A 40 -8.35 -3.84 8.98
N LYS A 41 -8.70 -3.91 10.27
CA LYS A 41 -9.52 -4.96 10.91
C LYS A 41 -10.82 -5.33 10.19
N PRO A 42 -11.60 -4.40 9.61
CA PRO A 42 -12.84 -4.75 8.93
C PRO A 42 -12.65 -5.74 7.76
N PHE A 43 -11.47 -5.71 7.11
CA PHE A 43 -11.17 -6.52 5.94
C PHE A 43 -10.47 -7.83 6.28
N HIS A 44 -9.88 -7.96 7.47
CA HIS A 44 -9.06 -9.11 7.81
C HIS A 44 -9.83 -10.43 7.71
N GLY A 45 -9.24 -11.42 7.04
CA GLY A 45 -9.88 -12.72 6.80
C GLY A 45 -10.82 -12.75 5.59
N ARG A 46 -11.06 -11.62 4.90
CA ARG A 46 -11.85 -11.60 3.67
C ARG A 46 -11.03 -12.02 2.47
N VAL A 47 -11.72 -12.47 1.43
CA VAL A 47 -11.13 -12.80 0.13
C VAL A 47 -10.77 -11.51 -0.61
N THR A 48 -9.53 -11.37 -1.06
CA THR A 48 -9.04 -10.28 -1.91
C THR A 48 -9.44 -10.52 -3.36
N ALA A 49 -9.25 -9.51 -4.21
CA ALA A 49 -9.55 -9.61 -5.63
C ALA A 49 -8.87 -10.83 -6.29
N ASN A 50 -7.63 -11.17 -5.97
CA ASN A 50 -6.94 -12.33 -6.56
C ASN A 50 -7.21 -13.67 -5.85
N GLY A 51 -8.21 -13.73 -4.96
CA GLY A 51 -8.64 -14.96 -4.31
C GLY A 51 -7.91 -15.30 -3.02
N GLU A 52 -7.04 -14.42 -2.51
CA GLU A 52 -6.30 -14.66 -1.27
C GLU A 52 -7.10 -14.27 -0.05
N ILE A 53 -6.77 -14.85 1.11
CA ILE A 53 -7.27 -14.34 2.38
C ILE A 53 -6.41 -13.15 2.82
N TYR A 54 -7.04 -11.98 2.98
CA TYR A 54 -6.36 -10.78 3.46
C TYR A 54 -5.88 -10.94 4.90
N ASP A 55 -4.56 -10.87 5.08
CA ASP A 55 -3.91 -10.76 6.39
C ASP A 55 -3.40 -9.33 6.62
N MET A 56 -3.98 -8.62 7.59
CA MET A 56 -3.53 -7.27 7.96
C MET A 56 -2.09 -7.23 8.49
N ASN A 57 -1.57 -8.39 8.94
CA ASN A 57 -0.21 -8.55 9.42
C ASN A 57 0.76 -8.99 8.31
N GLY A 58 0.25 -9.28 7.12
CA GLY A 58 1.04 -9.57 5.92
C GLY A 58 1.61 -8.32 5.26
N LEU A 59 2.52 -8.49 4.30
CA LEU A 59 3.12 -7.40 3.52
C LEU A 59 2.44 -7.31 2.15
N THR A 60 1.18 -6.89 2.16
CA THR A 60 0.33 -6.80 0.97
C THR A 60 -0.24 -5.40 0.77
N ALA A 61 -0.76 -5.16 -0.43
CA ALA A 61 -1.41 -3.91 -0.79
C ALA A 61 -2.50 -4.11 -1.86
N ALA A 62 -3.40 -3.14 -1.95
CA ALA A 62 -4.37 -2.99 -3.02
C ALA A 62 -3.89 -1.92 -4.01
N HIS A 63 -4.05 -2.19 -5.30
CA HIS A 63 -3.76 -1.23 -6.38
C HIS A 63 -4.87 -1.26 -7.44
N LYS A 64 -5.15 -0.09 -8.04
CA LYS A 64 -6.25 0.11 -9.01
C LYS A 64 -6.07 -0.75 -10.26
N THR A 65 -4.88 -0.75 -10.86
CA THR A 65 -4.70 -1.25 -12.23
C THR A 65 -3.54 -2.23 -12.43
N LEU A 66 -2.74 -2.51 -11.40
CA LEU A 66 -1.61 -3.44 -11.57
C LEU A 66 -2.16 -4.86 -11.61
N ALA A 67 -1.57 -5.70 -12.46
CA ALA A 67 -1.77 -7.14 -12.43
C ALA A 67 -1.49 -7.69 -11.02
N MET A 68 -2.05 -8.85 -10.71
CA MET A 68 -1.88 -9.49 -9.41
C MET A 68 -1.45 -10.94 -9.62
N PRO A 69 -0.49 -11.46 -8.83
CA PRO A 69 0.38 -10.68 -7.95
C PRO A 69 1.38 -9.83 -8.74
N THR A 70 1.63 -8.61 -8.28
CA THR A 70 2.78 -7.79 -8.67
C THR A 70 3.50 -7.36 -7.40
N TYR A 71 4.82 -7.34 -7.39
CA TYR A 71 5.58 -6.80 -6.27
C TYR A 71 5.93 -5.35 -6.54
N VAL A 72 5.77 -4.50 -5.53
CA VAL A 72 6.12 -3.09 -5.61
C VAL A 72 6.98 -2.69 -4.43
N ARG A 73 8.01 -1.91 -4.69
CA ARG A 73 8.74 -1.18 -3.66
C ARG A 73 7.99 0.12 -3.37
N VAL A 74 7.56 0.28 -2.12
CA VAL A 74 6.93 1.50 -1.63
C VAL A 74 7.93 2.24 -0.77
N THR A 75 8.20 3.49 -1.10
CA THR A 75 9.07 4.39 -0.34
C THR A 75 8.23 5.51 0.26
N ASN A 76 8.19 5.62 1.59
CA ASN A 76 7.63 6.78 2.27
C ASN A 76 8.60 7.96 2.10
N LEU A 77 8.14 9.03 1.45
CA LEU A 77 8.98 10.17 1.10
C LEU A 77 9.22 11.13 2.27
N GLU A 78 8.44 11.01 3.35
CA GLU A 78 8.56 11.84 4.56
C GLU A 78 9.70 11.35 5.47
N ASN A 79 10.00 10.04 5.44
CA ASN A 79 11.00 9.43 6.32
C ASN A 79 12.03 8.52 5.62
N SER A 80 11.97 8.45 4.28
CA SER A 80 12.84 7.63 3.42
C SER A 80 12.82 6.11 3.70
N ARG A 81 11.88 5.61 4.51
CA ARG A 81 11.70 4.16 4.71
C ARG A 81 11.11 3.54 3.46
N ALA A 82 11.59 2.36 3.09
CA ALA A 82 11.08 1.62 1.96
C ALA A 82 10.79 0.16 2.31
N LEU A 83 9.79 -0.40 1.65
CA LEU A 83 9.34 -1.77 1.87
C LEU A 83 8.83 -2.35 0.54
N THR A 84 9.23 -3.57 0.23
CA THR A 84 8.62 -4.33 -0.87
C THR A 84 7.36 -5.01 -0.35
N VAL A 85 6.24 -4.78 -1.03
CA VAL A 85 4.93 -5.38 -0.73
C VAL A 85 4.38 -6.03 -1.99
N ARG A 86 3.44 -6.94 -1.79
CA ARG A 86 2.76 -7.66 -2.88
C ARG A 86 1.36 -7.10 -3.11
N ILE A 87 1.05 -6.73 -4.34
CA ILE A 87 -0.30 -6.37 -4.76
C ILE A 87 -1.12 -7.66 -4.86
N ASN A 88 -2.20 -7.76 -4.09
CA ASN A 88 -3.13 -8.89 -4.14
C ASN A 88 -4.60 -8.47 -4.11
N ASP A 89 -4.89 -7.17 -4.08
CA ASP A 89 -6.25 -6.65 -4.07
C ASP A 89 -6.44 -5.42 -4.97
N ARG A 90 -7.70 -5.01 -5.16
CA ARG A 90 -8.12 -3.83 -5.93
C ARG A 90 -8.51 -2.67 -5.02
N GLY A 91 -8.25 -1.44 -5.48
CA GLY A 91 -8.42 -0.20 -4.72
C GLY A 91 -7.11 0.58 -4.59
N PRO A 92 -7.05 1.67 -3.81
CA PRO A 92 -8.18 2.35 -3.16
C PRO A 92 -9.15 2.94 -4.17
N PHE A 93 -10.42 3.11 -3.81
CA PHE A 93 -11.40 3.84 -4.64
C PHE A 93 -11.68 5.25 -4.15
N VAL A 94 -10.90 5.71 -3.18
CA VAL A 94 -10.97 7.10 -2.76
C VAL A 94 -10.06 7.97 -3.61
N HIS A 95 -10.57 9.16 -3.92
CA HIS A 95 -9.90 10.14 -4.76
C HIS A 95 -8.53 10.53 -4.21
N GLY A 96 -7.57 10.74 -5.12
CA GLY A 96 -6.20 11.15 -4.78
C GLY A 96 -5.27 10.05 -4.20
N ARG A 97 -5.80 8.89 -3.79
CA ARG A 97 -4.98 7.78 -3.29
C ARG A 97 -4.55 6.83 -4.41
N ILE A 98 -3.31 6.35 -4.34
CA ILE A 98 -2.71 5.49 -5.38
C ILE A 98 -2.51 4.05 -4.92
N ILE A 99 -2.37 3.82 -3.62
CA ILE A 99 -2.13 2.49 -3.05
C ILE A 99 -2.70 2.40 -1.64
N ASP A 100 -3.25 1.24 -1.33
CA ASP A 100 -3.76 0.92 0.00
C ASP A 100 -2.92 -0.22 0.58
N LEU A 101 -2.21 0.06 1.67
CA LEU A 101 -1.29 -0.87 2.29
C LEU A 101 -1.97 -1.69 3.39
N SER A 102 -1.43 -2.86 3.70
CA SER A 102 -1.78 -3.55 4.93
C SER A 102 -1.37 -2.72 6.15
N ARG A 103 -2.05 -2.92 7.28
CA ARG A 103 -1.69 -2.29 8.56
C ARG A 103 -0.21 -2.52 8.90
N ARG A 104 0.30 -3.74 8.74
CA ARG A 104 1.72 -4.06 9.02
C ARG A 104 2.68 -3.32 8.11
N ALA A 105 2.36 -3.19 6.83
CA ALA A 105 3.18 -2.43 5.89
C ALA A 105 3.21 -0.94 6.26
N ALA A 106 2.05 -0.36 6.62
CA ALA A 106 1.96 1.02 7.09
C ALA A 106 2.78 1.26 8.36
N LYS A 107 2.72 0.32 9.32
CA LYS A 107 3.54 0.36 10.54
C LYS A 107 5.03 0.39 10.25
N LEU A 108 5.49 -0.47 9.33
CA LEU A 108 6.90 -0.55 8.95
C LEU A 108 7.37 0.71 8.22
N LEU A 109 6.53 1.22 7.31
CA LEU A 109 6.76 2.47 6.58
C LEU A 109 6.59 3.72 7.46
N GLY A 110 6.12 3.56 8.70
CA GLY A 110 6.07 4.62 9.70
C GLY A 110 4.93 5.62 9.50
N PHE A 111 3.78 5.19 8.98
CA PHE A 111 2.61 6.05 8.81
C PHE A 111 1.28 5.45 9.34
N GLU A 112 1.32 4.35 10.10
CA GLU A 112 0.12 3.71 10.67
C GLU A 112 -0.73 4.72 11.46
N GLU A 113 -0.10 5.50 12.33
CA GLU A 113 -0.76 6.50 13.19
C GLU A 113 -1.31 7.71 12.40
N GLN A 114 -0.61 8.13 11.35
CA GLN A 114 -1.01 9.23 10.47
C GLN A 114 -2.15 8.84 9.53
N GLY A 115 -2.36 7.54 9.30
CA GLY A 115 -3.36 7.01 8.36
C GLY A 115 -2.92 7.06 6.89
N VAL A 116 -2.21 8.12 6.50
CA VAL A 116 -1.70 8.33 5.13
C VAL A 116 -0.26 8.79 5.11
N ALA A 117 0.39 8.59 3.97
CA ALA A 117 1.71 9.13 3.70
C ALA A 117 1.89 9.44 2.21
N ARG A 118 2.76 10.40 1.91
CA ARG A 118 3.23 10.61 0.55
C ARG A 118 4.28 9.55 0.20
N VAL A 119 4.00 8.74 -0.82
CA VAL A 119 4.85 7.61 -1.21
C VAL A 119 5.27 7.66 -2.67
N ARG A 120 6.38 6.99 -2.98
CA ARG A 120 6.72 6.53 -4.32
C ARG A 120 6.51 5.02 -4.40
N VAL A 121 5.80 4.55 -5.42
CA VAL A 121 5.52 3.14 -5.70
C VAL A 121 6.21 2.78 -7.01
N GLU A 122 7.02 1.73 -6.98
CA GLU A 122 7.82 1.24 -8.11
C GLU A 122 7.59 -0.27 -8.25
N ALA A 123 7.19 -0.74 -9.43
CA ALA A 123 7.17 -2.18 -9.72
C ALA A 123 8.59 -2.75 -9.62
N VAL A 124 8.71 -3.94 -9.04
CA VAL A 124 9.98 -4.66 -8.88
C VAL A 124 9.79 -6.14 -9.20
N PRO A 125 10.86 -6.84 -9.61
CA PRO A 125 10.82 -8.30 -9.74
C PRO A 125 10.34 -8.95 -8.44
N SER A 126 9.62 -10.05 -8.58
CA SER A 126 9.23 -10.88 -7.44
C SER A 126 10.47 -11.47 -6.74
N PRO A 127 10.38 -11.77 -5.44
CA PRO A 127 11.48 -12.42 -4.72
C PRO A 127 11.97 -13.70 -5.39
N ASP A 128 11.06 -14.47 -5.99
CA ASP A 128 11.38 -15.71 -6.71
C ASP A 128 12.20 -15.42 -7.98
N GLU A 129 11.87 -14.36 -8.72
CA GLU A 129 12.64 -13.93 -9.91
C GLU A 129 14.04 -13.43 -9.53
N VAL A 130 14.16 -12.70 -8.41
CA VAL A 130 15.47 -12.28 -7.88
C VAL A 130 16.30 -13.51 -7.48
N GLU A 131 15.71 -14.48 -6.79
CA GLU A 131 16.40 -15.71 -6.38
C GLU A 131 16.84 -16.56 -7.58
N ILE A 132 16.04 -16.63 -8.65
CA ILE A 132 16.42 -17.33 -9.90
C ILE A 132 17.57 -16.61 -10.61
N ALA A 133 17.56 -15.27 -10.63
CA ALA A 133 18.62 -14.48 -11.25
C ALA A 133 19.95 -14.52 -10.46
N GLU A 134 19.88 -14.64 -9.13
CA GLU A 134 21.06 -14.71 -8.25
C GLU A 134 21.67 -16.11 -8.15
N LYS A 135 20.93 -17.17 -8.47
CA LYS A 135 21.48 -18.52 -8.58
C LYS A 135 22.38 -18.61 -9.82
N PRO A 136 23.65 -19.03 -9.69
CA PRO A 136 24.47 -19.29 -10.86
C PRO A 136 23.78 -20.34 -11.71
N VAL A 137 23.39 -19.96 -12.94
CA VAL A 137 23.05 -20.94 -13.97
C VAL A 137 24.35 -21.66 -14.29
N THR A 138 24.64 -22.74 -13.57
CA THR A 138 25.61 -23.71 -14.06
C THR A 138 25.00 -24.28 -15.34
N PRO A 139 25.67 -24.16 -16.50
CA PRO A 139 25.26 -24.95 -17.66
C PRO A 139 25.38 -26.39 -17.21
N ASP A 140 24.24 -27.06 -17.07
CA ASP A 140 24.18 -28.48 -16.80
C ASP A 140 24.74 -29.17 -18.05
N LYS A 141 26.07 -29.32 -18.08
CA LYS A 141 26.82 -29.95 -19.18
C LYS A 141 26.39 -31.41 -19.38
N ASP A 142 25.60 -31.98 -18.48
CA ASP A 142 25.16 -33.37 -18.50
C ASP A 142 23.77 -33.57 -19.13
N ARG A 143 23.04 -32.50 -19.51
CA ARG A 143 21.74 -32.64 -20.19
C ARG A 143 21.81 -33.20 -21.62
N PHE A 144 23.02 -33.36 -22.17
CA PHE A 144 23.26 -34.00 -23.46
C PHE A 144 24.14 -35.26 -23.40
N ALA A 145 24.35 -35.86 -22.23
CA ALA A 145 25.13 -37.09 -22.09
C ALA A 145 24.24 -38.28 -21.72
N VAL A 146 23.66 -38.94 -22.73
CA VAL A 146 23.03 -40.26 -22.54
C VAL A 146 24.08 -41.35 -22.74
N LYS A 147 24.40 -42.11 -21.68
CA LYS A 147 24.96 -43.47 -21.81
C LYS A 147 24.56 -44.32 -20.60
N ALA A 148 23.90 -45.44 -20.85
CA ALA A 148 23.32 -46.30 -19.82
C ALA A 148 24.27 -47.40 -19.29
N ALA A 149 24.03 -47.76 -18.01
CA ALA A 149 24.36 -49.00 -17.26
C ALA A 149 25.82 -49.21 -16.75
N PRO A 150 26.07 -49.96 -15.63
CA PRO A 150 25.17 -50.84 -14.86
C PRO A 150 25.01 -50.53 -13.35
N VAL A 151 24.05 -51.24 -12.74
CA VAL A 151 23.56 -51.11 -11.36
C VAL A 151 24.56 -51.66 -10.35
N ALA A 152 24.88 -50.90 -9.30
CA ALA A 152 25.56 -51.38 -8.10
C ALA A 152 24.58 -51.40 -6.92
N VAL A 153 24.52 -52.54 -6.22
CA VAL A 153 23.66 -52.74 -5.04
C VAL A 153 24.31 -52.04 -3.85
N VAL A 154 23.60 -51.10 -3.22
CA VAL A 154 24.04 -50.45 -1.97
C VAL A 154 23.19 -50.98 -0.82
N GLN A 155 23.84 -51.61 0.17
CA GLN A 155 23.20 -52.08 1.41
C GLN A 155 22.94 -50.91 2.36
N ALA A 156 21.71 -50.82 2.85
CA ALA A 156 21.30 -49.84 3.86
C ALA A 156 21.40 -50.44 5.27
N ALA A 157 22.10 -49.74 6.17
CA ALA A 157 22.07 -50.02 7.61
C ALA A 157 20.95 -49.23 8.30
N HIS A 158 20.20 -49.88 9.20
CA HIS A 158 19.13 -49.29 10.00
C HIS A 158 19.66 -48.69 11.31
N LEU A 159 19.17 -47.49 11.66
CA LEU A 159 19.36 -46.87 12.98
C LEU A 159 18.01 -46.82 13.74
N PRO A 160 18.01 -47.03 15.07
CA PRO A 160 16.80 -47.08 15.89
C PRO A 160 16.20 -45.69 16.19
N PRO A 161 14.88 -45.60 16.46
CA PRO A 161 14.19 -44.33 16.73
C PRO A 161 14.40 -43.81 18.17
N PRO A 162 14.44 -42.48 18.39
CA PRO A 162 14.47 -41.92 19.73
C PRO A 162 13.10 -41.99 20.42
N ALA A 163 13.14 -42.33 21.72
CA ALA A 163 12.00 -42.39 22.62
C ALA A 163 11.75 -41.02 23.29
N GLY A 164 10.48 -40.71 23.56
CA GLY A 164 10.08 -39.72 24.56
C GLY A 164 9.08 -38.67 24.07
N VAL A 165 7.80 -39.00 24.13
CA VAL A 165 6.71 -38.01 24.13
C VAL A 165 6.42 -37.64 25.58
N VAL A 166 6.60 -36.38 25.94
CA VAL A 166 5.96 -35.76 27.11
C VAL A 166 5.29 -34.46 26.65
N VAL A 167 3.98 -34.42 26.88
CA VAL A 167 3.09 -33.28 26.63
C VAL A 167 3.33 -32.23 27.70
N ALA A 168 3.52 -30.96 27.30
CA ALA A 168 3.51 -29.81 28.19
C ALA A 168 2.31 -28.89 27.85
N PRO A 169 1.65 -28.29 28.85
CA PRO A 169 0.35 -27.62 28.69
C PRO A 169 0.44 -26.21 28.09
N SER A 170 -0.69 -25.79 27.52
CA SER A 170 -0.93 -24.46 26.95
C SER A 170 -0.97 -23.37 28.03
N PRO A 171 -0.27 -22.22 27.89
CA PRO A 171 -0.40 -21.11 28.82
C PRO A 171 -1.72 -20.35 28.59
N GLU A 172 -2.37 -20.01 29.69
CA GLU A 172 -3.60 -19.23 29.79
C GLU A 172 -3.37 -17.75 29.46
N VAL A 173 -4.32 -17.15 28.74
CA VAL A 173 -4.31 -15.74 28.31
C VAL A 173 -4.89 -14.86 29.42
N PRO A 174 -4.21 -13.80 29.90
CA PRO A 174 -4.82 -12.86 30.82
C PRO A 174 -5.86 -12.00 30.12
N LYS A 175 -7.04 -11.93 30.75
CA LYS A 175 -8.16 -11.06 30.38
C LYS A 175 -7.78 -9.58 30.57
N PRO A 176 -8.06 -8.68 29.61
CA PRO A 176 -7.78 -7.25 29.77
C PRO A 176 -8.64 -6.62 30.88
N PRO A 177 -8.10 -5.72 31.72
CA PRO A 177 -8.90 -4.96 32.66
C PRO A 177 -9.78 -3.92 31.93
N ALA A 178 -11.00 -3.76 32.45
CA ALA A 178 -11.97 -2.75 32.03
C ALA A 178 -11.45 -1.33 32.30
N GLY A 179 -11.77 -0.41 31.39
CA GLY A 179 -11.19 0.92 31.32
C GLY A 179 -11.67 1.92 32.38
N ASN A 180 -11.08 3.11 32.30
CA ASN A 180 -11.68 4.41 32.66
C ASN A 180 -10.76 5.54 32.17
N GLY A 181 -11.36 6.60 31.61
CA GLY A 181 -10.69 7.87 31.34
C GLY A 181 -10.65 8.26 29.86
N ALA A 182 -11.74 8.85 29.36
CA ALA A 182 -11.70 9.66 28.15
C ALA A 182 -11.02 11.00 28.50
N GLU A 183 -9.70 11.03 28.39
CA GLU A 183 -9.00 12.31 28.25
C GLU A 183 -9.40 12.91 26.90
N ALA A 184 -9.85 14.16 26.92
CA ALA A 184 -10.18 14.90 25.71
C ALA A 184 -8.94 14.95 24.79
N TRP A 185 -8.99 14.20 23.69
CA TRP A 185 -7.99 14.23 22.64
C TRP A 185 -7.91 15.63 22.08
N ILE A 186 -6.86 16.38 22.45
CA ILE A 186 -6.50 17.62 21.78
C ILE A 186 -5.89 17.18 20.44
N PRO A 187 -6.54 17.46 19.28
CA PRO A 187 -5.98 17.06 18.01
C PRO A 187 -4.62 17.72 17.83
N LYS A 188 -3.57 16.88 17.73
CA LYS A 188 -2.26 17.36 17.29
C LYS A 188 -2.42 17.93 15.88
N PRO A 189 -1.79 19.07 15.55
CA PRO A 189 -1.79 19.58 14.19
C PRO A 189 -1.21 18.51 13.26
N THR A 190 -2.04 18.07 12.34
CA THR A 190 -1.69 17.15 11.25
C THR A 190 -1.07 17.95 10.11
N ASN A 191 -0.21 17.31 9.34
CA ASN A 191 0.32 17.91 8.11
C ASN A 191 -0.62 17.66 6.90
N LEU A 192 -1.91 17.42 7.14
CA LEU A 192 -2.88 17.09 6.11
C LEU A 192 -3.54 18.35 5.55
N TYR A 193 -3.54 18.46 4.23
CA TYR A 193 -4.25 19.52 3.52
C TYR A 193 -4.97 18.93 2.31
N VAL A 194 -6.05 19.55 1.88
CA VAL A 194 -6.62 19.33 0.54
C VAL A 194 -6.18 20.49 -0.35
N GLN A 195 -5.35 20.20 -1.35
CA GLN A 195 -4.92 21.19 -2.34
C GLN A 195 -5.98 21.28 -3.45
N ALA A 196 -6.61 22.44 -3.59
CA ALA A 196 -7.58 22.72 -4.65
C ALA A 196 -6.91 23.16 -5.98
N GLY A 197 -5.69 23.70 -5.92
CA GLY A 197 -4.96 24.15 -7.10
C GLY A 197 -3.54 24.62 -6.81
N ALA A 198 -2.73 24.79 -7.85
CA ALA A 198 -1.41 25.40 -7.77
C ALA A 198 -1.15 26.29 -9.00
N PHE A 199 -0.78 27.56 -8.78
CA PHE A 199 -0.67 28.57 -9.83
C PHE A 199 0.70 29.25 -9.82
N SER A 200 1.20 29.65 -10.98
CA SER A 200 2.45 30.43 -11.08
C SER A 200 2.28 31.90 -10.67
N PHE A 201 1.05 32.41 -10.67
CA PHE A 201 0.72 33.79 -10.32
C PHE A 201 -0.16 33.84 -9.08
N LEU A 202 0.22 34.67 -8.11
CA LEU A 202 -0.51 34.84 -6.85
C LEU A 202 -1.97 35.27 -7.09
N GLU A 203 -2.21 36.16 -8.05
CA GLU A 203 -3.56 36.66 -8.35
C GLU A 203 -4.53 35.54 -8.76
N ASN A 204 -4.05 34.55 -9.52
CA ASN A 204 -4.88 33.39 -9.90
C ASN A 204 -5.20 32.51 -8.69
N ALA A 205 -4.22 32.35 -7.78
CA ALA A 205 -4.42 31.61 -6.54
C ALA A 205 -5.42 32.33 -5.61
N GLU A 206 -5.32 33.65 -5.49
CA GLU A 206 -6.27 34.47 -4.71
C GLU A 206 -7.69 34.41 -5.29
N ARG A 207 -7.84 34.51 -6.62
CA ARG A 207 -9.15 34.35 -7.27
C ARG A 207 -9.78 32.99 -6.97
N LEU A 208 -8.99 31.91 -6.93
CA LEU A 208 -9.52 30.60 -6.54
C LEU A 208 -9.86 30.58 -5.05
N ARG A 209 -9.01 31.13 -4.17
CA ARG A 209 -9.29 31.22 -2.73
C ARG A 209 -10.61 31.96 -2.46
N GLU A 210 -10.86 33.08 -3.13
CA GLU A 210 -12.09 33.85 -2.99
C GLU A 210 -13.32 33.08 -3.47
N ARG A 211 -13.22 32.36 -4.60
CA ARG A 211 -14.31 31.49 -5.08
C ARG A 211 -14.63 30.35 -4.11
N LEU A 212 -13.63 29.87 -3.39
CA LEU A 212 -13.79 28.80 -2.40
C LEU A 212 -14.31 29.32 -1.05
N ALA A 213 -14.33 30.63 -0.81
CA ALA A 213 -14.67 31.20 0.50
C ALA A 213 -16.07 30.81 0.99
N ASP A 214 -17.03 30.63 0.06
CA ASP A 214 -18.39 30.19 0.37
C ASP A 214 -18.47 28.68 0.70
N LEU A 215 -17.48 27.89 0.27
CA LEU A 215 -17.45 26.43 0.45
C LEU A 215 -16.54 26.00 1.62
N THR A 216 -15.43 26.69 1.83
CA THR A 216 -14.39 26.29 2.77
C THR A 216 -13.37 27.40 3.02
N GLU A 217 -12.71 27.36 4.19
CA GLU A 217 -11.60 28.26 4.49
C GLU A 217 -10.32 27.78 3.81
N ALA A 218 -10.05 28.33 2.62
CA ALA A 218 -8.83 28.08 1.87
C ALA A 218 -7.75 29.13 2.17
N SER A 219 -6.49 28.71 2.15
CA SER A 219 -5.31 29.56 2.27
C SER A 219 -4.42 29.43 1.02
N VAL A 220 -3.68 30.49 0.70
CA VAL A 220 -2.63 30.46 -0.33
C VAL A 220 -1.28 30.32 0.37
N ALA A 221 -0.48 29.34 -0.06
CA ALA A 221 0.87 29.14 0.44
C ALA A 221 1.88 29.04 -0.72
N PRO A 222 3.03 29.73 -0.63
CA PRO A 222 4.10 29.56 -1.61
C PRO A 222 4.73 28.17 -1.48
N ALA A 223 5.09 27.57 -2.60
CA ALA A 223 5.77 26.29 -2.68
C ALA A 223 6.70 26.24 -3.89
N ARG A 224 7.90 25.68 -3.72
CA ARG A 224 8.79 25.40 -4.84
C ARG A 224 8.58 23.97 -5.35
N VAL A 225 8.28 23.84 -6.65
CA VAL A 225 8.13 22.55 -7.33
C VAL A 225 8.99 22.59 -8.59
N GLY A 226 9.98 21.70 -8.69
CA GLY A 226 10.86 21.64 -9.87
C GLY A 226 11.71 22.90 -10.09
N GLY A 227 12.01 23.66 -9.04
CA GLY A 227 12.73 24.94 -9.13
C GLY A 227 11.85 26.15 -9.46
N GLN A 228 10.57 25.94 -9.78
CA GLN A 228 9.60 27.00 -10.00
C GLN A 228 8.83 27.31 -8.72
N GLU A 229 8.64 28.59 -8.41
CA GLU A 229 7.76 29.03 -7.34
C GLU A 229 6.30 28.99 -7.82
N LEU A 230 5.45 28.34 -7.03
CA LEU A 230 4.02 28.20 -7.25
C LEU A 230 3.27 28.62 -5.98
N PHE A 231 2.04 29.09 -6.16
CA PHE A 231 1.10 29.43 -5.10
C PHE A 231 0.05 28.32 -5.02
N ARG A 232 0.11 27.52 -3.95
CA ARG A 232 -0.83 26.43 -3.68
C ARG A 232 -2.04 26.96 -2.93
N VAL A 233 -3.23 26.69 -3.44
CA VAL A 233 -4.49 26.96 -2.75
C VAL A 233 -4.88 25.70 -2.00
N ARG A 234 -4.93 25.77 -0.67
CA ARG A 234 -5.10 24.61 0.20
C ARG A 234 -6.10 24.86 1.33
N VAL A 235 -6.86 23.82 1.67
CA VAL A 235 -7.75 23.77 2.83
C VAL A 235 -7.05 22.98 3.94
N GLY A 236 -6.96 23.56 5.14
CA GLY A 236 -6.32 22.94 6.30
C GLY A 236 -5.38 23.87 7.06
N PRO A 237 -4.71 23.38 8.12
CA PRO A 237 -4.49 21.95 8.43
C PRO A 237 -5.78 21.21 8.83
N ILE A 238 -5.97 19.99 8.30
CA ILE A 238 -7.17 19.16 8.52
C ILE A 238 -6.89 18.06 9.53
N ALA A 239 -7.63 18.03 10.64
CA ALA A 239 -7.31 17.21 11.81
C ALA A 239 -7.48 15.69 11.60
N SER A 240 -8.23 15.23 10.61
CA SER A 240 -8.42 13.80 10.33
C SER A 240 -8.50 13.48 8.85
N LEU A 241 -8.21 12.22 8.50
CA LEU A 241 -8.35 11.73 7.13
C LEU A 241 -9.80 11.81 6.65
N ASP A 242 -10.78 11.43 7.47
CA ASP A 242 -12.19 11.49 7.10
C ASP A 242 -12.64 12.93 6.77
N GLN A 243 -12.15 13.92 7.49
CA GLN A 243 -12.41 15.33 7.17
C GLN A 243 -11.72 15.76 5.87
N ALA A 244 -10.53 15.23 5.59
CA ALA A 244 -9.80 15.52 4.35
C ALA A 244 -10.51 14.89 3.14
N ASP A 245 -10.98 13.64 3.26
CA ASP A 245 -11.78 12.95 2.24
C ASP A 245 -13.09 13.72 1.97
N ALA A 246 -13.85 14.08 3.02
CA ALA A 246 -15.09 14.84 2.87
C ALA A 246 -14.87 16.24 2.28
N THR A 247 -13.73 16.88 2.57
CA THR A 247 -13.36 18.17 1.99
C THR A 247 -12.99 18.02 0.52
N LEU A 248 -12.26 16.96 0.17
CA LEU A 248 -11.90 16.64 -1.20
C LEU A 248 -13.14 16.37 -2.06
N GLU A 249 -14.06 15.53 -1.58
CA GLU A 249 -15.34 15.25 -2.25
C GLU A 249 -16.13 16.53 -2.50
N ARG A 250 -16.29 17.38 -1.47
CA ARG A 250 -16.98 18.68 -1.62
C ARG A 250 -16.35 19.54 -2.70
N LEU A 251 -15.02 19.58 -2.81
CA LEU A 251 -14.34 20.34 -3.84
C LEU A 251 -14.57 19.75 -5.24
N ILE A 252 -14.50 18.42 -5.39
CA ILE A 252 -14.76 17.72 -6.65
C ILE A 252 -16.21 17.96 -7.12
N ASP A 253 -17.18 17.82 -6.23
CA ASP A 253 -18.62 18.04 -6.51
C ASP A 253 -18.92 19.48 -6.95
N ASN A 254 -18.08 20.45 -6.55
CA ASN A 254 -18.17 21.84 -6.95
C ASN A 254 -17.26 22.20 -8.13
N GLY A 255 -16.77 21.19 -8.88
CA GLY A 255 -16.04 21.38 -10.13
C GLY A 255 -14.52 21.47 -10.00
N HIS A 256 -13.96 21.26 -8.81
CA HIS A 256 -12.51 21.24 -8.58
C HIS A 256 -11.96 19.80 -8.68
N ILE A 257 -12.06 19.22 -9.87
CA ILE A 257 -11.72 17.81 -10.15
C ILE A 257 -10.23 17.46 -9.93
N ASP A 258 -9.34 18.45 -10.00
CA ASP A 258 -7.90 18.27 -9.77
C ASP A 258 -7.49 18.37 -8.30
N ALA A 259 -8.47 18.57 -7.40
CA ALA A 259 -8.22 18.62 -5.99
C ALA A 259 -7.62 17.29 -5.49
N ARG A 260 -6.72 17.37 -4.50
CA ARG A 260 -6.06 16.19 -3.93
C ARG A 260 -5.64 16.41 -2.49
N ILE A 261 -5.65 15.34 -1.71
CA ILE A 261 -5.03 15.32 -0.39
C ILE A 261 -3.51 15.38 -0.57
N ILE A 262 -2.86 16.22 0.23
CA ILE A 262 -1.40 16.33 0.33
C ILE A 262 -0.99 16.23 1.81
N VAL A 263 0.20 15.70 2.00
CA VAL A 263 0.90 15.69 3.29
C VAL A 263 2.15 16.56 3.12
N ASP A 264 2.30 17.57 3.99
CA ASP A 264 3.46 18.47 4.03
C ASP A 264 4.53 18.05 5.06
#